data_AF-A0A916NDL9-F1
#
_entry.id   AF-A0A916NDL9-F1
#
_cell.length_a   1.000
_cell.length_b   1.000
_cell.length_c   1.000
_cell.angle_alpha   90.00
_cell.angle_beta   90.00
_cell.angle_gamma   90.00
#
_symmetry.space_group_name_H-M   'P 1'
#
loop_
_entity.id
_entity.type
_entity.pdbx_description
1 polymer ?
#
loop_
_entity_poly.entity_id
_entity_poly.type
_entity_poly.pdbx_seq_one_letter_code
_entity_poly.pdbx_strand_id
1 'polypeptide(L)'
;MARTIRYCRSPLCLMIETRWLVPRGFDGFTPGPLILLRPGASHALIEHEKVHVRQFWRSWGLMGVLYLLSRRWRLRYEVEAYREQLRHSPPGAARALARLLATKYRLRITEDDAYRLLTASE
;
A
#
# COMPACT_ATOMS: atom_id res chain seq x y z
N MET A 1 7.68 -0.33 -24.70
CA MET A 1 6.53 -1.17 -24.31
C MET A 1 7.08 -2.38 -23.56
N ALA A 2 6.99 -2.40 -22.24
CA ALA A 2 7.19 -3.61 -21.46
C ALA A 2 6.00 -3.70 -20.50
N ARG A 3 5.04 -4.55 -20.83
CA ARG A 3 3.96 -4.94 -19.93
C ARG A 3 4.38 -6.30 -19.36
N THR A 4 5.10 -6.29 -18.26
CA THR A 4 5.35 -7.53 -17.52
C THR A 4 4.07 -7.85 -16.76
N ILE A 5 3.44 -8.97 -17.08
CA ILE A 5 2.28 -9.48 -16.35
C ILE A 5 2.80 -10.64 -15.49
N ARG A 6 2.60 -10.55 -14.18
CA ARG A 6 2.94 -11.61 -13.23
C ARG A 6 1.71 -12.02 -12.45
N TYR A 7 1.58 -13.31 -12.21
CA TYR A 7 0.51 -13.85 -11.39
C TYR A 7 1.07 -14.23 -10.01
N CYS A 8 0.39 -13.79 -8.95
CA CYS A 8 0.73 -14.16 -7.58
C CYS A 8 -0.39 -15.04 -7.01
N ARG A 9 -0.01 -16.17 -6.40
CA ARG A 9 -0.95 -17.10 -5.75
C ARG A 9 -1.21 -16.75 -4.28
N SER A 10 -0.34 -15.96 -3.65
CA SER A 10 -0.46 -15.58 -2.24
C SER A 10 -0.02 -14.13 -2.01
N PRO A 11 -0.96 -13.17 -1.94
CA PRO A 11 -2.40 -13.34 -2.16
C PRO A 11 -2.72 -13.61 -3.63
N LEU A 12 -3.94 -14.11 -3.91
CA LEU A 12 -4.42 -14.28 -5.28
C LEU A 12 -4.54 -12.89 -5.95
N CYS A 13 -3.61 -12.55 -6.83
CA CYS A 13 -3.67 -11.33 -7.62
C CYS A 13 -2.92 -11.40 -8.94
N LEU A 14 -3.30 -10.47 -9.82
CA LEU A 14 -2.58 -10.16 -11.03
C LEU A 14 -1.73 -8.91 -10.79
N MET A 15 -0.45 -8.95 -11.15
CA MET A 15 0.46 -7.81 -11.11
C MET A 15 0.78 -7.37 -12.53
N ILE A 16 0.64 -6.07 -12.81
CA ILE A 16 0.93 -5.49 -14.12
C ILE A 16 1.84 -4.29 -13.95
N GLU A 17 3.00 -4.34 -14.60
CA GLU A 17 3.87 -3.18 -14.73
C GLU A 17 3.35 -2.22 -15.82
N THR A 18 3.10 -0.97 -15.46
CA THR A 18 2.53 0.04 -16.35
C THR A 18 2.87 1.46 -15.90
N ARG A 19 3.11 2.35 -16.87
CA ARG A 19 3.35 3.78 -16.61
C ARG A 19 2.08 4.63 -16.62
N TRP A 20 1.03 4.13 -17.29
CA TRP A 20 -0.14 4.92 -17.67
C TRP A 20 -1.33 4.73 -16.74
N LEU A 21 -1.45 3.55 -16.13
CA LEU A 21 -2.63 3.19 -15.33
C LEU A 21 -2.43 3.44 -13.82
N VAL A 22 -1.20 3.74 -13.39
CA VAL A 22 -0.93 4.14 -12.01
C VAL A 22 -1.25 5.63 -11.87
N PRO A 23 -2.12 6.04 -10.91
CA PRO A 23 -2.46 7.43 -10.67
C PRO A 23 -1.23 8.33 -10.46
N ARG A 24 -1.35 9.61 -10.82
CA ARG A 24 -0.27 10.59 -10.63
C ARG A 24 0.03 10.76 -9.13
N GLY A 25 1.32 10.74 -8.78
CA GLY A 25 1.77 10.88 -7.39
C GLY A 25 1.89 9.57 -6.60
N PHE A 26 1.61 8.44 -7.24
CA PHE A 26 1.78 7.08 -6.70
C PHE A 26 2.66 6.23 -7.61
N ASP A 27 3.34 5.26 -6.99
CA ASP A 27 4.20 4.27 -7.67
C ASP A 27 3.57 2.87 -7.74
N GLY A 28 2.55 2.62 -6.92
CA GLY A 28 1.71 1.44 -6.93
C GLY A 28 0.23 1.80 -6.75
N PHE A 29 -0.66 0.93 -7.23
CA PHE A 29 -2.10 1.07 -7.07
C PHE A 29 -2.80 -0.29 -7.14
N THR A 30 -3.65 -0.58 -6.15
CA THR A 30 -4.33 -1.88 -6.03
C THR A 30 -5.86 -1.74 -6.14
N PRO A 31 -6.45 -1.81 -7.35
CA PRO A 31 -7.89 -1.97 -7.52
C PRO A 31 -8.30 -3.45 -7.38
N GLY A 32 -8.65 -3.85 -6.16
CA GLY A 32 -9.15 -5.20 -5.87
C GLY A 32 -8.07 -6.28 -6.00
N PRO A 33 -8.24 -7.33 -6.82
CA PRO A 33 -7.24 -8.38 -7.01
C PRO A 33 -6.16 -8.03 -8.06
N LEU A 34 -6.06 -6.77 -8.46
CA LEU A 34 -5.10 -6.28 -9.44
C LEU A 34 -4.12 -5.34 -8.75
N ILE A 35 -2.82 -5.54 -8.97
CA ILE A 35 -1.74 -4.66 -8.53
C ILE A 35 -1.13 -4.02 -9.77
N LEU A 36 -1.14 -2.69 -9.83
CA LEU A 36 -0.52 -1.89 -10.88
C LEU A 36 0.73 -1.24 -10.33
N LEU A 37 1.87 -1.42 -10.98
CA LEU A 37 3.16 -0.90 -10.51
C LEU A 37 3.85 -0.11 -11.61
N ARG A 38 4.54 0.98 -11.23
CA ARG A 38 5.48 1.61 -12.15
C ARG A 38 6.72 0.71 -12.34
N PRO A 39 7.33 0.70 -13.54
CA PRO A 39 8.57 -0.04 -13.76
C PRO A 39 9.65 0.38 -12.75
N GLY A 40 10.30 -0.60 -12.12
CA GLY A 40 11.33 -0.36 -11.09
C GLY A 40 10.81 -0.24 -9.66
N ALA A 41 9.54 -0.57 -9.41
CA ALA A 41 8.99 -0.65 -8.05
C ALA A 41 9.83 -1.57 -7.15
N SER A 42 10.09 -1.13 -5.92
CA SER A 42 10.87 -1.89 -4.95
C SER A 42 10.10 -3.11 -4.43
N HIS A 43 10.84 -4.11 -3.94
CA HIS A 43 10.23 -5.27 -3.27
C HIS A 43 9.34 -4.85 -2.08
N ALA A 44 9.79 -3.86 -1.30
CA ALA A 44 9.01 -3.33 -0.18
C ALA A 44 7.67 -2.73 -0.62
N LEU A 45 7.63 -2.00 -1.75
CA LEU A 45 6.39 -1.47 -2.31
C LEU A 45 5.48 -2.60 -2.84
N ILE A 46 6.06 -3.66 -3.42
CA ILE A 46 5.26 -4.82 -3.85
C ILE A 46 4.56 -5.48 -2.65
N GLU A 47 5.27 -5.66 -1.53
CA GLU A 47 4.68 -6.24 -0.31
C GLU A 47 3.61 -5.32 0.31
N HIS A 48 3.76 -4.00 0.19
CA HIS A 48 2.71 -3.02 0.52
C HIS A 48 1.43 -3.29 -0.29
N GLU A 49 1.53 -3.35 -1.62
CA GLU A 49 0.35 -3.56 -2.48
C GLU A 49 -0.30 -4.94 -2.24
N LYS A 50 0.49 -5.97 -1.93
CA LYS A 50 -0.04 -7.29 -1.53
C LYS A 50 -0.85 -7.24 -0.24
N VAL A 51 -0.56 -6.32 0.69
CA VAL A 51 -1.42 -6.11 1.87
C VAL A 51 -2.80 -5.63 1.43
N HIS A 52 -2.90 -4.69 0.48
CA HIS A 52 -4.20 -4.22 -0.02
C HIS A 52 -5.01 -5.31 -0.69
N VAL A 53 -4.37 -6.20 -1.45
CA VAL A 53 -5.04 -7.39 -2.00
C VAL A 53 -5.54 -8.31 -0.88
N ARG A 54 -4.73 -8.56 0.16
CA ARG A 54 -5.18 -9.34 1.33
C ARG A 54 -6.36 -8.68 2.03
N GLN A 55 -6.34 -7.36 2.19
CA GLN A 55 -7.45 -6.59 2.75
C GLN A 55 -8.71 -6.69 1.89
N PHE A 56 -8.58 -6.64 0.57
CA PHE A 56 -9.67 -6.85 -0.37
C PHE A 56 -10.33 -8.23 -0.16
N TRP A 57 -9.55 -9.31 -0.16
CA TRP A 57 -10.09 -10.66 0.07
C TRP A 57 -10.66 -10.83 1.48
N ARG A 58 -9.98 -10.33 2.51
CA ARG A 58 -10.45 -10.38 3.91
C ARG A 58 -11.74 -9.60 4.15
N SER A 59 -11.99 -8.58 3.33
CA SER A 59 -13.21 -7.76 3.38
C SER A 59 -14.29 -8.20 2.38
N TRP A 60 -14.14 -9.37 1.74
CA TRP A 60 -15.07 -9.86 0.72
C TRP A 60 -15.30 -8.85 -0.41
N GLY A 61 -14.25 -8.12 -0.77
CA GLY A 61 -14.27 -7.11 -1.81
C GLY A 61 -14.70 -5.70 -1.38
N LEU A 62 -15.08 -5.51 -0.12
CA LEU A 62 -15.58 -4.22 0.39
C LEU A 62 -14.49 -3.21 0.75
N MET A 63 -13.20 -3.58 0.69
CA MET A 63 -12.07 -2.73 1.08
C MET A 63 -12.13 -1.34 0.43
N GLY A 64 -12.37 -1.26 -0.89
CA GLY A 64 -12.46 0.03 -1.60
C GLY A 64 -13.58 0.92 -1.07
N VAL A 65 -14.74 0.33 -0.77
CA VAL A 65 -15.89 1.06 -0.20
C VAL A 65 -15.55 1.57 1.20
N LEU A 66 -15.01 0.72 2.07
CA LEU A 66 -14.61 1.08 3.43
C LEU A 66 -13.52 2.18 3.43
N TYR A 67 -12.57 2.09 2.50
CA TYR A 67 -11.48 3.06 2.33
C TYR A 67 -11.98 4.45 1.90
N LEU A 68 -12.97 4.50 1.01
CA LEU A 68 -13.54 5.76 0.52
C LEU A 68 -14.46 6.40 1.57
N LEU A 69 -15.31 5.60 2.23
CA LEU A 69 -16.32 6.11 3.17
C LEU A 69 -15.78 6.46 4.56
N SER A 70 -14.67 5.87 4.99
CA SER A 70 -14.16 6.05 6.36
C SER A 70 -12.66 6.29 6.42
N ARG A 71 -12.29 7.44 6.97
CA ARG A 71 -10.89 7.78 7.28
C ARG A 71 -10.26 6.82 8.29
N ARG A 72 -11.06 6.29 9.22
CA ARG A 72 -10.58 5.31 10.22
C ARG A 72 -10.19 4.00 9.54
N TRP A 73 -11.02 3.52 8.61
CA TRP A 73 -10.70 2.33 7.81
C TRP A 73 -9.51 2.58 6.90
N ARG A 74 -9.46 3.74 6.24
CA ARG A 74 -8.31 4.17 5.45
C ARG A 74 -7.01 4.14 6.26
N LEU A 75 -7.00 4.76 7.44
CA LEU A 75 -5.84 4.78 8.33
C LEU A 75 -5.42 3.36 8.70
N ARG A 76 -6.37 2.52 9.11
CA ARG A 76 -6.08 1.13 9.48
C ARG A 76 -5.44 0.35 8.33
N TYR A 77 -5.98 0.50 7.11
CA TYR A 77 -5.47 -0.21 5.95
C TYR A 77 -4.08 0.26 5.53
N GLU A 78 -3.85 1.57 5.52
CA GLU A 78 -2.55 2.15 5.19
C GLU A 78 -1.49 1.79 6.26
N VAL A 79 -1.83 1.86 7.55
CA VAL A 79 -0.88 1.50 8.62
C VAL A 79 -0.45 0.04 8.52
N GLU A 80 -1.37 -0.89 8.25
CA GLU A 80 -1.04 -2.31 8.02
C GLU A 80 -0.11 -2.47 6.80
N ALA A 81 -0.39 -1.76 5.70
CA ALA A 81 0.41 -1.83 4.47
C ALA A 81 1.81 -1.22 4.66
N TYR A 82 1.92 -0.06 5.30
CA TYR A 82 3.19 0.60 5.59
C TYR A 82 4.02 -0.13 6.64
N ARG A 83 3.41 -0.81 7.61
CA ARG A 83 4.13 -1.69 8.54
C ARG A 83 4.79 -2.84 7.80
N GLU A 84 4.07 -3.48 6.88
CA GLU A 84 4.64 -4.53 6.05
C GLU A 84 5.75 -3.97 5.14
N GLN A 85 5.52 -2.83 4.48
CA GLN A 85 6.55 -2.16 3.69
C GLN A 85 7.81 -1.87 4.50
N LEU A 86 7.66 -1.41 5.76
CA LEU A 86 8.78 -1.12 6.65
C LEU A 86 9.61 -2.37 6.98
N ARG A 87 8.97 -3.54 7.18
CA ARG A 87 9.65 -4.82 7.41
C ARG A 87 10.57 -5.24 6.25
N HIS A 88 10.21 -4.85 5.03
CA HIS A 88 10.99 -5.13 3.82
C HIS A 88 11.88 -3.96 3.37
N SER A 89 11.86 -2.85 4.11
CA SER A 89 12.64 -1.65 3.80
C SER A 89 14.00 -1.67 4.49
N PRO A 90 15.00 -0.94 3.97
CA PRO A 90 16.28 -0.75 4.66
C PRO A 90 16.11 -0.12 6.05
N PRO A 91 17.06 -0.35 6.98
CA PRO A 91 17.10 0.34 8.26
C PRO A 91 17.00 1.86 8.10
N GLY A 92 16.25 2.52 8.97
CA GLY A 92 16.04 3.99 8.94
C GLY A 92 14.89 4.48 8.05
N ALA A 93 14.21 3.61 7.30
CA ALA A 93 13.10 4.01 6.42
C ALA A 93 11.84 4.52 7.17
N ALA A 94 11.71 4.25 8.47
CA ALA A 94 10.49 4.51 9.25
C ALA A 94 10.02 5.96 9.20
N ARG A 95 10.92 6.95 9.36
CA ARG A 95 10.56 8.38 9.30
C ARG A 95 10.07 8.81 7.92
N ALA A 96 10.74 8.33 6.86
CA ALA A 96 10.35 8.64 5.49
C ALA A 96 8.95 8.07 5.17
N LEU A 97 8.68 6.82 5.58
CA LEU A 97 7.37 6.19 5.41
C LEU A 97 6.28 6.88 6.25
N ALA A 98 6.59 7.30 7.48
CA ALA A 98 5.67 8.06 8.33
C ALA A 98 5.25 9.39 7.68
N ARG A 99 6.20 10.10 7.08
CA ARG A 99 5.92 11.35 6.35
C ARG A 99 5.03 11.12 5.14
N LEU A 100 5.25 10.04 4.39
CA LEU A 100 4.38 9.66 3.26
C LEU A 100 2.95 9.36 3.75
N LEU A 101 2.80 8.56 4.80
CA LEU A 101 1.52 8.22 5.39
C LEU A 101 0.73 9.47 5.85
N ALA A 102 1.40 10.39 6.54
CA ALA A 102 0.78 11.61 7.05
C ALA A 102 0.28 12.55 5.92
N THR A 103 0.97 12.57 4.78
CA THR A 103 0.73 13.58 3.72
C THR A 103 -0.13 13.10 2.56
N LYS A 104 -0.06 11.82 2.17
CA LYS A 104 -0.66 11.33 0.91
C LYS A 104 -2.15 11.02 1.00
N TYR A 105 -2.64 10.57 2.15
CA TYR A 105 -3.94 9.89 2.25
C TYR A 105 -5.05 10.71 2.95
N ARG A 106 -4.77 12.00 3.23
CA ARG A 106 -5.68 12.93 3.92
C ARG A 106 -6.20 12.37 5.26
N LEU A 107 -5.32 11.69 6.01
CA LEU A 107 -5.67 10.98 7.25
C LEU A 107 -5.83 11.92 8.46
N ARG A 108 -5.37 13.17 8.36
CA ARG A 108 -5.34 14.15 9.46
C ARG A 108 -4.61 13.64 10.70
N ILE A 109 -3.46 13.00 10.48
CA ILE A 109 -2.52 12.61 11.54
C ILE A 109 -1.20 13.36 11.32
N THR A 110 -0.44 13.58 12.39
CA THR A 110 0.90 14.17 12.28
C THR A 110 1.92 13.13 11.82
N GLU A 111 3.10 13.57 11.38
CA GLU A 111 4.21 12.65 11.09
C GLU A 111 4.62 11.86 12.34
N ASP A 112 4.61 12.47 13.52
CA ASP A 112 4.94 11.77 14.76
C ASP A 112 3.90 10.71 15.14
N ASP A 113 2.61 11.00 14.92
CA ASP A 113 1.55 9.99 15.11
C ASP A 113 1.73 8.84 14.12
N ALA A 114 2.01 9.15 12.85
CA ALA A 114 2.31 8.14 11.84
C ALA A 114 3.53 7.29 12.23
N TYR A 115 4.61 7.92 12.69
CA TYR A 115 5.81 7.22 13.14
C TYR A 115 5.50 6.26 14.29
N ARG A 116 4.80 6.74 15.33
CA ARG A 116 4.37 5.88 16.45
C ARG A 116 3.51 4.71 15.98
N LEU A 117 2.57 4.93 15.05
CA LEU A 117 1.75 3.86 14.49
C LEU A 117 2.58 2.82 13.74
N LEU A 118 3.60 3.24 12.98
CA LEU A 118 4.44 2.32 12.22
C LEU A 118 5.42 1.54 13.09
N THR A 119 5.93 2.13 14.18
CA THR A 119 6.96 1.50 15.02
C THR A 119 6.45 0.89 16.31
N ALA A 120 5.19 1.11 16.69
CA ALA A 120 4.61 0.43 17.84
C ALA A 120 4.62 -1.08 17.60
N SER A 121 5.27 -1.82 18.51
CA SER A 121 5.16 -3.28 18.58
C SER A 121 3.70 -3.65 18.80
N GLU A 122 3.20 -4.64 18.04
CA GLU A 122 1.90 -5.27 18.32
C GLU A 122 1.95 -6.12 19.59
#